data_AF-A0A1M6SWB3-F1
#
_entry.id   AF-A0A1M6SWB3-F1
#
_cell.length_a   1.000
_cell.length_b   1.000
_cell.length_c   1.000
_cell.angle_alpha   90.00
_cell.angle_beta   90.00
_cell.angle_gamma   90.00
#
_symmetry.space_group_name_H-M   'P 1'
#
loop_
_entity.id
_entity.type
_entity.pdbx_description
1 polymer ?
#
loop_
_entity_poly.entity_id
_entity_poly.type
_entity_poly.pdbx_seq_one_letter_code
_entity_poly.pdbx_strand_id
1 'polypeptide(L)'
;MIKRFSLKDERITKKINEIGSNLYPVILILSIIEILFKFNIGKYHIEDNLLVLIALIMSILYLCIRSLILRIPLFKTTDMCIKEIQNEYRHHSFAICIGTYIIGYFICESFFTEAKLYANFIWLVPLIIYITSIVKAGALSIDNKKAKKYEKNILIIATIIGSIFSGIFFNRYNLFVNGNINFDALELTIIYSLIFGVVYYFFISFLIKKSIKNTNREAKDLLSDDF
;
A
#
# COMPACT_ATOMS: atom_id res chain seq x y z
N MET A 1 -18.78 -31.93 -2.65
CA MET A 1 -19.10 -30.94 -1.62
C MET A 1 -17.99 -29.87 -1.58
N ILE A 2 -17.98 -28.97 -2.56
CA ILE A 2 -16.96 -27.92 -2.75
C ILE A 2 -17.73 -26.64 -3.09
N LYS A 3 -17.25 -25.47 -2.65
CA LYS A 3 -17.73 -24.09 -2.97
C LYS A 3 -18.80 -23.47 -2.05
N ARG A 4 -18.46 -23.21 -0.79
CA ARG A 4 -18.99 -22.04 -0.05
C ARG A 4 -17.92 -21.06 0.45
N PHE A 5 -16.63 -21.32 0.15
CA PHE A 5 -15.52 -20.46 0.58
C PHE A 5 -15.29 -19.25 -0.35
N SER A 6 -15.69 -19.26 -1.63
CA SER A 6 -15.27 -18.19 -2.57
C SER A 6 -16.15 -16.94 -2.61
N LEU A 7 -17.44 -17.03 -2.25
CA LEU A 7 -18.38 -15.91 -2.44
C LEU A 7 -18.15 -14.73 -1.48
N LYS A 8 -17.60 -14.97 -0.28
CA LYS A 8 -17.34 -13.92 0.73
C LYS A 8 -16.00 -13.20 0.50
N ASP A 9 -15.01 -13.89 -0.08
CA ASP A 9 -13.71 -13.30 -0.46
C ASP A 9 -13.82 -12.45 -1.74
N GLU A 10 -14.67 -12.85 -2.69
CA GLU A 10 -14.82 -12.12 -3.96
C GLU A 10 -15.43 -10.72 -3.76
N ARG A 11 -16.44 -10.57 -2.90
CA ARG A 11 -17.04 -9.25 -2.59
C ARG A 11 -16.02 -8.30 -1.96
N ILE A 12 -15.23 -8.78 -0.99
CA ILE A 12 -14.20 -7.98 -0.33
C ILE A 12 -13.12 -7.57 -1.34
N THR A 13 -12.65 -8.53 -2.14
CA THR A 13 -11.63 -8.28 -3.18
C THR A 13 -12.13 -7.26 -4.19
N LYS A 14 -13.36 -7.40 -4.69
CA LYS A 14 -13.97 -6.41 -5.60
C LYS A 14 -14.05 -5.02 -4.97
N LYS A 15 -14.36 -4.93 -3.67
CA LYS A 15 -14.41 -3.63 -2.97
C LYS A 15 -13.03 -3.01 -2.79
N ILE A 16 -12.01 -3.80 -2.46
CA ILE A 16 -10.62 -3.35 -2.38
C ILE A 16 -10.15 -2.85 -3.76
N ASN A 17 -10.42 -3.62 -4.81
CA ASN A 17 -10.10 -3.25 -6.19
C ASN A 17 -10.80 -1.97 -6.61
N GLU A 18 -12.07 -1.79 -6.27
CA GLU A 18 -12.81 -0.56 -6.54
C GLU A 18 -12.19 0.65 -5.82
N ILE A 19 -11.88 0.54 -4.53
CA ILE A 19 -11.27 1.61 -3.74
C ILE A 19 -9.89 1.99 -4.34
N GLY A 20 -9.04 1.00 -4.61
CA GLY A 20 -7.72 1.22 -5.19
C GLY A 20 -7.78 1.80 -6.61
N SER A 21 -8.70 1.30 -7.44
CA SER A 21 -8.96 1.81 -8.80
C SER A 21 -9.32 3.28 -8.78
N ASN A 22 -10.17 3.71 -7.85
CA ASN A 22 -10.59 5.12 -7.72
C ASN A 22 -9.45 6.04 -7.26
N LEU A 23 -8.50 5.52 -6.49
CA LEU A 23 -7.33 6.29 -6.03
C LEU A 23 -6.18 6.29 -7.03
N TYR A 24 -6.17 5.38 -8.01
CA TYR A 24 -5.13 5.35 -9.03
C TYR A 24 -5.02 6.66 -9.84
N PRO A 25 -6.10 7.25 -10.39
CA PRO A 25 -6.01 8.55 -11.03
C PRO A 25 -5.53 9.66 -10.09
N VAL A 26 -5.92 9.61 -8.81
CA VAL A 26 -5.53 10.60 -7.80
C VAL A 26 -4.02 10.58 -7.59
N ILE A 27 -3.41 9.40 -7.44
CA ILE A 27 -1.96 9.31 -7.24
C ILE A 27 -1.19 9.75 -8.49
N LEU A 28 -1.70 9.45 -9.70
CA LEU A 28 -1.10 9.94 -10.94
C LEU A 28 -1.10 11.47 -11.00
N ILE A 29 -2.24 12.10 -10.71
CA ILE A 29 -2.38 13.57 -10.70
C ILE A 29 -1.46 14.19 -9.64
N LEU A 30 -1.45 13.66 -8.41
CA LEU A 30 -0.58 14.15 -7.34
C LEU A 30 0.91 14.04 -7.71
N SER A 31 1.32 12.95 -8.35
CA SER A 31 2.69 12.75 -8.80
C SER A 31 3.09 13.74 -9.89
N ILE A 32 2.19 14.03 -10.83
CA ILE A 32 2.42 15.04 -11.88
C ILE A 32 2.54 16.43 -11.23
N ILE A 33 1.65 16.79 -10.31
CA ILE A 33 1.70 18.06 -9.57
C ILE A 33 3.02 18.18 -8.82
N GLU A 34 3.48 17.11 -8.16
CA GLU A 34 4.75 17.07 -7.46
C GLU A 34 5.94 17.36 -8.38
N ILE A 35 6.00 16.68 -9.53
CA ILE A 35 7.03 16.90 -10.54
C ILE A 35 7.02 18.36 -11.01
N LEU A 36 5.85 18.89 -11.38
CA LEU A 36 5.70 20.27 -11.86
C LEU A 36 6.11 21.29 -10.79
N PHE A 37 5.72 21.07 -9.53
CA PHE A 37 6.09 21.94 -8.42
C PHE A 37 7.60 21.97 -8.19
N LYS A 38 8.25 20.80 -8.23
CA LYS A 38 9.72 20.71 -8.12
C LYS A 38 10.43 21.42 -9.27
N PHE A 39 9.96 21.24 -10.50
CA PHE A 39 10.52 21.93 -11.66
C PHE A 39 10.36 23.46 -11.55
N ASN A 40 9.19 23.95 -11.12
CA ASN A 40 8.91 25.40 -11.03
C ASN A 40 9.71 26.12 -9.94
N ILE A 41 10.14 25.42 -8.88
CA ILE A 41 10.97 26.01 -7.81
C ILE A 41 12.42 26.23 -8.28
N GLY A 42 12.82 25.68 -9.44
CA GLY A 42 14.12 25.94 -10.08
C GLY A 42 15.34 25.42 -9.31
N LYS A 43 15.11 24.69 -8.20
CA LYS A 43 16.16 24.13 -7.32
C LYS A 43 16.33 22.62 -7.43
N TYR A 44 15.49 21.97 -8.23
CA TYR A 44 15.44 20.51 -8.33
C TYR A 44 15.88 20.06 -9.72
N HIS A 45 16.82 19.12 -9.77
CA HIS A 45 17.26 18.48 -10.99
C HIS A 45 16.32 17.31 -11.34
N ILE A 46 16.39 16.84 -12.59
CA ILE A 46 15.55 15.71 -13.04
C ILE A 46 15.83 14.43 -12.24
N GLU A 47 17.05 14.30 -11.71
CA GLU A 47 17.50 13.21 -10.85
C GLU A 47 16.69 13.14 -9.55
N ASP A 48 16.25 14.29 -9.01
CA ASP A 48 15.41 14.37 -7.81
C ASP A 48 13.99 13.82 -8.02
N ASN A 49 13.59 13.63 -9.28
CA ASN A 49 12.30 13.09 -9.70
C ASN A 49 12.40 11.65 -10.23
N LEU A 50 13.59 11.07 -10.32
CA LEU A 50 13.82 9.76 -10.93
C LEU A 50 12.92 8.68 -10.33
N LEU A 51 12.82 8.65 -8.99
CA LEU A 51 11.99 7.67 -8.28
C LEU A 51 10.50 7.79 -8.62
N VAL A 52 9.98 9.02 -8.64
CA VAL A 52 8.58 9.31 -8.99
C VAL A 52 8.31 8.91 -10.44
N LEU A 53 9.23 9.24 -11.35
CA LEU A 53 9.13 8.88 -12.76
C LEU A 53 9.14 7.37 -12.96
N ILE A 54 10.03 6.64 -12.30
CA ILE A 54 10.09 5.17 -12.37
C ILE A 54 8.78 4.57 -11.84
N ALA A 55 8.27 5.02 -10.69
CA ALA A 55 7.02 4.54 -10.12
C ALA A 55 5.82 4.76 -11.05
N LEU A 56 5.74 5.94 -11.68
CA LEU A 56 4.72 6.29 -12.67
C LEU A 56 4.82 5.45 -13.94
N ILE A 57 6.02 5.33 -14.51
CA ILE A 57 6.26 4.58 -15.75
C ILE A 57 5.91 3.11 -15.53
N MET A 58 6.36 2.50 -14.43
CA MET A 58 6.07 1.09 -14.12
C MET A 58 4.57 0.84 -13.94
N SER A 59 3.84 1.74 -13.27
CA SER A 59 2.40 1.57 -13.08
C SER A 59 1.60 1.75 -14.38
N ILE A 60 1.94 2.76 -15.18
CA ILE A 60 1.29 3.02 -16.48
C ILE A 60 1.61 1.88 -17.46
N LEU A 61 2.86 1.46 -17.54
CA LEU A 61 3.29 0.39 -18.43
C LEU A 61 2.57 -0.92 -18.10
N TYR A 62 2.45 -1.27 -16.82
CA TYR A 62 1.67 -2.43 -16.39
C TYR A 62 0.21 -2.35 -16.88
N LEU A 63 -0.45 -1.21 -16.66
CA LEU A 63 -1.85 -1.02 -17.07
C LEU A 63 -2.00 -1.15 -18.59
N CYS A 64 -1.14 -0.47 -19.36
CA CYS A 64 -1.16 -0.49 -20.81
C CYS A 64 -0.92 -1.89 -21.37
N ILE A 65 0.10 -2.62 -20.88
CA ILE A 65 0.41 -3.98 -21.33
C ILE A 65 -0.77 -4.92 -21.04
N ARG A 66 -1.34 -4.88 -19.83
CA ARG A 66 -2.47 -5.74 -19.45
C ARG A 66 -3.71 -5.45 -20.29
N SER A 67 -4.03 -4.18 -20.48
CA SER A 67 -5.14 -3.76 -21.34
C SER A 67 -4.94 -4.15 -22.80
N LEU A 68 -3.72 -4.07 -23.34
CA LEU A 68 -3.42 -4.45 -24.72
C LEU A 68 -3.52 -5.96 -24.95
N ILE A 69 -2.90 -6.77 -24.08
CA ILE A 69 -2.89 -8.23 -24.20
C ILE A 69 -4.32 -8.79 -24.14
N LEU A 70 -5.14 -8.25 -23.24
CA LEU A 70 -6.50 -8.74 -23.01
C LEU A 70 -7.58 -7.96 -23.78
N ARG A 71 -7.16 -6.99 -24.60
CA ARG A 71 -8.03 -6.11 -25.40
C ARG A 71 -9.12 -5.43 -24.57
N ILE A 72 -8.80 -5.10 -23.32
CA ILE A 72 -9.70 -4.42 -22.40
C ILE A 72 -9.51 -2.91 -22.56
N PRO A 73 -10.59 -2.14 -22.79
CA PRO A 73 -10.49 -0.69 -22.95
C PRO A 73 -9.90 -0.04 -21.68
N LEU A 74 -9.14 1.05 -21.83
CA LEU A 74 -8.47 1.69 -20.71
C LEU A 74 -9.38 2.59 -19.86
N PHE A 75 -10.39 3.22 -20.48
CA PHE A 75 -11.08 4.36 -19.88
C PHE A 75 -12.49 4.07 -19.39
N LYS A 76 -13.40 3.72 -20.29
CA LYS A 76 -14.81 3.50 -19.98
C LYS A 76 -15.32 2.25 -20.67
N THR A 77 -16.20 1.56 -19.96
CA THR A 77 -16.99 0.44 -20.46
C THR A 77 -18.35 0.48 -19.77
N THR A 78 -19.39 0.05 -20.47
CA THR A 78 -20.73 -0.17 -19.90
C THR A 78 -20.88 -1.59 -19.35
N ASP A 79 -20.01 -2.52 -19.77
CA ASP A 79 -20.03 -3.92 -19.32
C ASP A 79 -19.47 -4.04 -17.90
N MET A 80 -20.27 -4.59 -16.99
CA MET A 80 -19.91 -4.77 -15.58
C MET A 80 -18.74 -5.73 -15.38
N CYS A 81 -18.65 -6.81 -16.17
CA CYS A 81 -17.54 -7.76 -16.10
C CYS A 81 -16.23 -7.09 -16.52
N ILE A 82 -16.25 -6.34 -17.62
CA ILE A 82 -15.08 -5.58 -18.08
C ILE A 82 -14.68 -4.52 -17.05
N LYS A 83 -15.66 -3.86 -16.41
CA LYS A 83 -15.42 -2.85 -15.37
C LYS A 83 -14.75 -3.45 -14.13
N GLU A 84 -15.14 -4.65 -13.71
CA GLU A 84 -14.49 -5.36 -12.60
C GLU A 84 -13.02 -5.64 -12.92
N ILE A 85 -12.72 -6.12 -14.13
CA ILE A 85 -11.34 -6.37 -14.56
C ILE A 85 -10.54 -5.06 -14.67
N GLN A 86 -11.13 -3.99 -15.19
CA GLN A 86 -10.49 -2.67 -15.21
C GLN A 86 -10.13 -2.18 -13.80
N ASN A 87 -11.03 -2.38 -12.83
CA ASN A 87 -10.79 -2.01 -11.44
C ASN A 87 -9.63 -2.80 -10.83
N GLU A 88 -9.56 -4.11 -11.11
CA GLU A 88 -8.43 -4.94 -10.69
C GLU A 88 -7.10 -4.42 -11.26
N TYR A 89 -7.02 -4.11 -12.55
CA TYR A 89 -5.77 -3.66 -13.17
C TYR A 89 -5.35 -2.28 -12.69
N ARG A 90 -6.30 -1.36 -12.50
CA ARG A 90 -6.01 -0.05 -11.91
C ARG A 90 -5.57 -0.16 -10.45
N HIS A 91 -6.20 -1.05 -9.67
CA HIS A 91 -5.77 -1.33 -8.30
C HIS A 91 -4.33 -1.89 -8.25
N HIS A 92 -4.00 -2.87 -9.09
CA HIS A 92 -2.63 -3.38 -9.17
C HIS A 92 -1.65 -2.29 -9.64
N SER A 93 -2.03 -1.44 -10.59
CA SER A 93 -1.20 -0.32 -11.03
C SER A 93 -0.93 0.67 -9.89
N PHE A 94 -1.96 0.97 -9.09
CA PHE A 94 -1.83 1.77 -7.87
C PHE A 94 -0.87 1.13 -6.86
N ALA A 95 -1.01 -0.17 -6.61
CA ALA A 95 -0.13 -0.90 -5.71
C ALA A 95 1.33 -0.93 -6.21
N ILE A 96 1.55 -1.12 -7.51
CA ILE A 96 2.88 -1.06 -8.14
C ILE A 96 3.47 0.34 -7.98
N CYS A 97 2.68 1.39 -8.22
CA CYS A 97 3.12 2.77 -8.10
C CYS A 97 3.61 3.06 -6.66
N ILE A 98 2.76 2.79 -5.66
CA ILE A 98 3.11 2.99 -4.24
C ILE A 98 4.27 2.10 -3.82
N GLY A 99 4.24 0.81 -4.16
CA GLY A 99 5.28 -0.13 -3.76
C GLY A 99 6.64 0.22 -4.35
N THR A 100 6.68 0.62 -5.63
CA THR A 100 7.92 1.05 -6.30
C THR A 100 8.47 2.32 -5.68
N TYR A 101 7.60 3.30 -5.37
CA TYR A 101 8.01 4.52 -4.68
C TYR A 101 8.56 4.23 -3.28
N ILE A 102 7.83 3.47 -2.46
CA ILE A 102 8.26 3.11 -1.10
C ILE A 102 9.61 2.37 -1.15
N ILE A 103 9.70 1.27 -1.90
CA ILE A 103 10.92 0.46 -1.98
C ILE A 103 12.08 1.29 -2.53
N GLY A 104 11.88 2.02 -3.63
CA GLY A 104 12.92 2.83 -4.22
C GLY A 104 13.36 3.98 -3.33
N TYR A 105 12.47 4.58 -2.54
CA TYR A 105 12.84 5.57 -1.52
C TYR A 105 13.80 4.95 -0.50
N PHE A 106 13.50 3.74 -0.02
CA PHE A 106 14.39 3.03 0.91
C PHE A 106 15.75 2.68 0.30
N ILE A 107 15.79 2.24 -0.95
CA ILE A 107 17.05 1.95 -1.65
C ILE A 107 17.85 3.25 -1.80
N CYS A 108 17.23 4.32 -2.30
CA CYS A 108 17.91 5.58 -2.50
C CYS A 108 18.48 6.15 -1.19
N GLU A 109 17.68 6.19 -0.12
CA GLU A 109 18.10 6.65 1.20
C GLU A 109 19.19 5.80 1.87
N SER A 110 19.28 4.52 1.51
CA SER A 110 20.27 3.59 2.10
C SER A 110 21.61 3.61 1.37
N PHE A 111 21.62 3.86 0.06
CA PHE A 111 22.82 3.80 -0.76
C PHE A 111 23.33 5.16 -1.25
N PHE A 112 22.48 6.19 -1.26
CA PHE A 112 22.80 7.52 -1.78
C PHE A 112 22.56 8.57 -0.69
N THR A 113 23.52 8.71 0.22
CA THR A 113 23.47 9.58 1.42
C THR A 113 23.22 11.07 1.10
N GLU A 114 23.56 11.52 -0.11
CA GLU A 114 23.38 12.91 -0.56
C GLU A 114 22.09 13.15 -1.35
N ALA A 115 21.35 12.08 -1.68
CA ALA A 115 20.01 12.24 -2.22
C ALA A 115 19.13 12.76 -1.07
N LYS A 116 19.07 14.10 -0.94
CA LYS A 116 18.04 14.79 -0.16
C LYS A 116 16.72 14.53 -0.88
N LEU A 117 16.23 13.30 -0.76
CA LEU A 117 14.88 12.95 -1.12
C LEU A 117 14.03 13.62 -0.07
N TYR A 118 13.70 14.89 -0.32
CA TYR A 118 12.62 15.57 0.39
C TYR A 118 11.46 14.59 0.40
N ALA A 119 11.19 14.04 1.59
CA ALA A 119 10.17 13.03 1.76
C ALA A 119 8.88 13.63 1.21
N ASN A 120 8.40 13.13 0.07
CA ASN A 120 7.24 13.72 -0.58
C ASN A 120 6.02 13.20 0.17
N PHE A 121 5.69 13.86 1.28
CA PHE A 121 4.51 13.62 2.10
C PHE A 121 3.22 13.55 1.27
N ILE A 122 3.24 14.10 0.04
CA ILE A 122 2.16 13.98 -0.94
C ILE A 122 1.76 12.52 -1.25
N TRP A 123 2.69 11.56 -1.15
CA TRP A 123 2.41 10.13 -1.34
C TRP A 123 1.76 9.46 -0.12
N LEU A 124 1.85 10.07 1.06
CA LEU A 124 1.14 9.58 2.25
C LEU A 124 -0.36 9.86 2.16
N VAL A 125 -0.76 10.94 1.50
CA VAL A 125 -2.18 11.32 1.35
C VAL A 125 -3.01 10.21 0.70
N PRO A 126 -2.70 9.71 -0.52
CA PRO A 126 -3.47 8.64 -1.14
C PRO A 126 -3.40 7.33 -0.35
N LEU A 127 -2.28 7.04 0.33
CA LEU A 127 -2.13 5.86 1.16
C LEU A 127 -3.05 5.91 2.41
N ILE A 128 -3.12 7.05 3.09
CA ILE A 128 -4.01 7.25 4.23
C ILE A 128 -5.48 7.16 3.79
N ILE A 129 -5.83 7.79 2.66
CA ILE A 129 -7.19 7.69 2.10
C ILE A 129 -7.53 6.24 1.75
N TYR A 130 -6.59 5.49 1.16
CA TYR A 130 -6.77 4.07 0.84
C TYR A 130 -7.04 3.24 2.09
N ILE A 131 -6.18 3.32 3.11
CA ILE A 131 -6.31 2.57 4.37
C ILE A 131 -7.62 2.94 5.07
N THR A 132 -7.94 4.22 5.18
CA THR A 132 -9.18 4.66 5.85
C THR A 132 -10.43 4.22 5.09
N SER A 133 -10.41 4.24 3.75
CA SER A 133 -11.52 3.77 2.92
C SER A 133 -11.75 2.27 3.06
N ILE A 134 -10.67 1.48 3.09
CA ILE A 134 -10.73 0.02 3.32
C ILE A 134 -11.31 -0.30 4.70
N VAL A 135 -10.84 0.40 5.74
CA VAL A 135 -11.34 0.22 7.11
C VAL A 135 -12.81 0.64 7.23
N LYS A 136 -13.20 1.74 6.58
CA LYS A 136 -14.60 2.18 6.53
C LYS A 136 -15.49 1.15 5.85
N ALA A 137 -15.05 0.60 4.72
CA ALA A 137 -15.78 -0.39 3.94
C ALA A 137 -15.81 -1.80 4.56
N GLY A 138 -15.27 -1.99 5.77
CA GLY A 138 -15.23 -3.30 6.41
C GLY A 138 -14.32 -4.31 5.71
N ALA A 139 -13.50 -3.87 4.75
CA ALA A 139 -12.78 -4.75 3.83
C ALA A 139 -11.55 -5.45 4.46
N LEU A 140 -11.27 -5.22 5.75
CA LEU A 140 -10.30 -6.00 6.52
C LEU A 140 -10.94 -7.16 7.31
N SER A 141 -12.27 -7.26 7.38
CA SER A 141 -12.92 -8.30 8.20
C SER A 141 -13.04 -9.61 7.44
N ILE A 142 -12.40 -10.67 7.93
CA ILE A 142 -12.59 -12.03 7.41
C ILE A 142 -13.36 -12.88 8.42
N ASP A 143 -14.53 -13.38 7.99
CA ASP A 143 -15.52 -13.95 8.92
C ASP A 143 -15.34 -15.46 9.19
N ASN A 144 -14.34 -16.09 8.57
CA ASN A 144 -14.15 -17.53 8.64
C ASN A 144 -13.12 -17.91 9.72
N LYS A 145 -13.45 -18.83 10.63
CA LYS A 145 -12.53 -19.32 11.69
C LYS A 145 -11.18 -19.81 11.12
N LYS A 146 -11.16 -20.45 9.95
CA LYS A 146 -9.91 -20.88 9.29
C LYS A 146 -9.13 -19.69 8.73
N ALA A 147 -9.82 -18.70 8.18
CA ALA A 147 -9.20 -17.50 7.64
C ALA A 147 -8.67 -16.57 8.73
N LYS A 148 -9.29 -16.53 9.93
CA LYS A 148 -8.77 -15.79 11.10
C LYS A 148 -7.39 -16.26 11.55
N LYS A 149 -7.12 -17.57 11.47
CA LYS A 149 -5.78 -18.12 11.77
C LYS A 149 -4.76 -17.69 10.71
N TYR A 150 -5.15 -17.71 9.43
CA TYR A 150 -4.33 -17.25 8.33
C TYR A 150 -4.04 -15.74 8.40
N GLU A 151 -5.05 -14.93 8.72
CA GLU A 151 -4.94 -13.49 8.95
C GLU A 151 -3.98 -13.17 10.10
N LYS A 152 -4.08 -13.88 11.23
CA LYS A 152 -3.13 -13.71 12.34
C LYS A 152 -1.70 -14.00 11.90
N ASN A 153 -1.48 -15.02 11.07
CA ASN A 153 -0.16 -15.32 10.54
C ASN A 153 0.33 -14.23 9.59
N ILE A 154 -0.50 -13.73 8.67
CA ILE A 154 -0.15 -12.61 7.78
C ILE A 154 0.17 -11.37 8.61
N LEU A 155 -0.65 -11.04 9.60
CA LEU A 155 -0.43 -9.91 10.50
C LEU A 155 0.92 -10.02 11.20
N ILE A 156 1.24 -11.18 11.76
CA ILE A 156 2.52 -11.42 12.44
C ILE A 156 3.67 -11.28 11.45
N ILE A 157 3.59 -11.91 10.27
CA ILE A 157 4.64 -11.84 9.25
C ILE A 157 4.85 -10.39 8.80
N ALA A 158 3.78 -9.68 8.47
CA ALA A 158 3.84 -8.28 8.05
C ALA A 158 4.40 -7.37 9.15
N THR A 159 4.02 -7.61 10.41
CA THR A 159 4.55 -6.89 11.57
C THR A 159 6.04 -7.16 11.73
N ILE A 160 6.47 -8.42 11.67
CA ILE A 160 7.88 -8.82 11.79
C ILE A 160 8.70 -8.17 10.67
N ILE A 161 8.28 -8.33 9.41
CA ILE A 161 8.97 -7.74 8.26
C ILE A 161 9.06 -6.23 8.41
N GLY A 162 7.94 -5.54 8.66
CA GLY A 162 7.91 -4.09 8.81
C GLY A 162 8.76 -3.60 9.98
N SER A 163 8.78 -4.35 11.08
CA SER A 163 9.53 -4.02 12.28
C SER A 163 11.04 -4.11 12.08
N ILE A 164 11.53 -5.23 11.53
CA ILE A 164 12.93 -5.45 11.17
C ILE A 164 13.36 -4.36 10.19
N PHE A 165 12.52 -4.11 9.18
CA PHE A 165 12.79 -3.12 8.17
C PHE A 165 12.89 -1.71 8.75
N SER A 166 12.03 -1.35 9.70
CA SER A 166 12.09 -0.06 10.39
C SER A 166 13.33 0.06 11.26
N GLY A 167 13.69 -0.98 12.02
CA GLY A 167 14.90 -0.97 12.82
C GLY A 167 16.15 -0.75 11.97
N ILE A 168 16.28 -1.48 10.86
CA ILE A 168 17.39 -1.31 9.91
C ILE A 168 17.39 0.11 9.37
N PHE A 169 16.23 0.61 8.93
CA PHE A 169 16.13 1.95 8.36
C PHE A 169 16.58 3.04 9.34
N PHE A 170 16.12 2.99 10.60
CA PHE A 170 16.44 4.00 11.60
C PHE A 170 17.91 4.01 12.02
N ASN A 171 18.62 2.89 11.87
CA ASN A 171 20.03 2.81 12.28
C ASN A 171 21.01 2.52 11.13
N ARG A 172 20.55 2.64 9.88
CA ARG A 172 21.31 2.24 8.67
C ARG A 172 22.70 2.85 8.58
N TYR A 173 22.85 4.13 8.92
CA TYR A 173 24.12 4.86 8.81
C TYR A 173 25.18 4.41 9.82
N ASN A 174 24.76 3.84 10.95
CA ASN A 174 25.68 3.34 11.97
C ASN A 174 25.93 1.84 11.84
N LEU A 175 25.10 1.13 11.06
CA LEU A 175 25.09 -0.33 10.95
C LEU A 175 26.36 -0.85 10.26
N PHE A 176 26.89 -0.08 9.31
CA PHE A 176 28.14 -0.36 8.61
C PHE A 176 29.12 0.78 8.79
N VAL A 177 30.21 0.53 9.53
CA VAL A 177 31.30 1.49 9.74
C VAL A 177 32.55 0.89 9.11
N ASN A 178 33.14 1.59 8.13
CA ASN A 178 34.32 1.14 7.38
C ASN A 178 34.15 -0.25 6.74
N GLY A 179 32.94 -0.58 6.27
CA GLY A 179 32.61 -1.87 5.67
C GLY A 179 32.41 -3.02 6.67
N ASN A 180 32.60 -2.77 7.97
CA ASN A 180 32.35 -3.75 9.03
C ASN A 180 31.01 -3.48 9.71
N ILE A 181 30.36 -4.56 10.17
CA ILE A 181 29.14 -4.46 10.96
C ILE A 181 29.51 -3.91 12.34
N ASN A 182 28.85 -2.83 12.74
CA ASN A 182 28.97 -2.29 14.09
C ASN A 182 27.97 -2.99 15.01
N PHE A 183 28.49 -3.73 16.01
CA PHE A 183 27.66 -4.51 16.93
C PHE A 183 26.76 -3.66 17.83
N ASP A 184 27.22 -2.48 18.27
CA ASP A 184 26.40 -1.56 19.06
C ASP A 184 25.21 -1.04 18.23
N ALA A 185 25.45 -0.78 16.95
CA ALA A 185 24.40 -0.40 16.02
C ALA A 185 23.45 -1.57 15.70
N LEU A 186 23.95 -2.80 15.66
CA LEU A 186 23.12 -3.98 15.51
C LEU A 186 22.18 -4.16 16.70
N GLU A 187 22.67 -3.97 17.93
CA GLU A 187 21.84 -4.02 19.15
C GLU A 187 20.73 -2.97 19.09
N LEU A 188 21.07 -1.73 18.75
CA LEU A 188 20.10 -0.65 18.65
C LEU A 188 19.06 -0.89 17.53
N THR A 189 19.47 -1.54 16.43
CA THR A 189 18.58 -1.99 15.35
C THR A 189 17.52 -2.98 15.87
N ILE A 190 17.94 -3.92 16.72
CA ILE A 190 17.04 -4.90 17.35
C ILE A 190 16.06 -4.18 18.28
N ILE A 191 16.54 -3.24 19.09
CA ILE A 191 15.69 -2.44 20.00
C ILE A 191 14.64 -1.65 19.22
N TYR A 192 15.04 -0.92 18.16
CA TYR A 192 14.09 -0.20 17.32
C TYR A 192 13.09 -1.15 16.65
N SER A 193 13.55 -2.29 16.15
CA SER A 193 12.67 -3.30 15.56
C SER A 193 11.60 -3.76 16.57
N LEU A 194 11.99 -4.03 17.82
CA LEU A 194 11.02 -4.43 18.86
C LEU A 194 10.00 -3.31 19.14
N ILE A 195 10.45 -2.07 19.29
CA ILE A 195 9.57 -0.91 19.54
C ILE A 195 8.56 -0.75 18.39
N PHE A 196 9.04 -0.70 17.14
CA PHE A 196 8.18 -0.55 15.97
C PHE A 196 7.27 -1.76 15.76
N GLY A 197 7.74 -2.97 16.05
CA GLY A 197 6.92 -4.19 15.98
C GLY A 197 5.72 -4.13 16.92
N VAL A 198 5.91 -3.67 18.16
CA VAL A 198 4.83 -3.46 19.11
C VAL A 198 3.84 -2.41 18.59
N VAL A 199 4.35 -1.26 18.14
CA VAL A 199 3.50 -0.17 17.60
C VAL A 199 2.69 -0.64 16.39
N TYR A 200 3.32 -1.29 15.41
CA TYR A 200 2.65 -1.81 14.23
C TYR A 200 1.60 -2.87 14.56
N TYR A 201 1.91 -3.79 15.48
CA TYR A 201 0.96 -4.81 15.90
C TYR A 201 -0.32 -4.18 16.47
N PHE A 202 -0.18 -3.23 17.39
CA PHE A 202 -1.34 -2.57 18.01
C PHE A 202 -2.09 -1.69 17.02
N PHE A 203 -1.38 -0.96 16.16
CA PHE A 203 -2.00 -0.11 15.15
C PHE A 203 -2.82 -0.92 14.15
N ILE A 204 -2.25 -1.97 13.56
CA ILE A 204 -2.97 -2.81 12.59
C ILE A 204 -4.12 -3.56 13.28
N SER A 205 -3.92 -4.06 14.51
CA SER A 205 -4.99 -4.67 15.30
C SER A 205 -6.15 -3.71 15.56
N PHE A 206 -5.86 -2.43 15.82
CA PHE A 206 -6.86 -1.39 15.96
C PHE A 206 -7.65 -1.15 14.65
N LEU A 207 -6.96 -1.08 13.51
CA LEU A 207 -7.60 -0.93 12.20
C LEU A 207 -8.52 -2.10 11.87
N ILE A 208 -8.08 -3.34 12.12
CA ILE A 208 -8.89 -4.55 11.93
C ILE A 208 -10.14 -4.51 12.82
N LYS A 209 -9.98 -4.23 14.12
CA LYS A 209 -11.12 -4.12 15.06
C LYS A 209 -12.13 -3.06 14.60
N LYS A 210 -11.65 -1.91 14.12
CA LYS A 210 -12.50 -0.84 13.59
C LYS A 210 -13.22 -1.27 12.32
N SER A 211 -12.54 -1.96 11.41
CA SER A 211 -13.13 -2.52 10.20
C SER A 211 -14.24 -3.52 10.52
N ILE A 212 -14.00 -4.46 11.44
CA ILE A 212 -15.02 -5.43 11.89
C ILE A 212 -16.24 -4.74 12.50
N LYS A 213 -16.02 -3.69 13.30
CA LYS A 213 -17.12 -2.91 13.89
C LYS A 213 -18.00 -2.27 12.81
N ASN A 214 -17.41 -1.76 11.73
CA ASN A 214 -18.16 -1.18 10.62
C ASN A 214 -18.96 -2.25 9.86
N THR A 215 -18.36 -3.40 9.55
CA THR A 215 -19.07 -4.53 8.91
C THR A 215 -20.27 -4.98 9.75
N ASN A 216 -20.11 -5.09 11.06
CA ASN A 216 -21.18 -5.49 11.97
C ASN A 216 -22.29 -4.44 12.08
N ARG A 217 -21.96 -3.16 11.89
CA ARG A 217 -22.95 -2.07 11.88
C ARG A 217 -23.77 -2.12 10.60
N GLU A 218 -23.13 -2.21 9.44
CA GLU A 218 -23.83 -2.34 8.14
C GLU A 218 -24.76 -3.56 8.11
N ALA A 219 -24.33 -4.70 8.67
CA ALA A 219 -25.16 -5.89 8.76
C ALA A 219 -26.39 -5.72 9.67
N LYS A 220 -26.28 -4.90 10.73
CA LYS A 220 -27.41 -4.61 11.62
C LYS A 220 -28.40 -3.64 10.98
N ASP A 221 -27.89 -2.59 10.33
CA ASP A 221 -28.71 -1.59 9.66
C ASP A 221 -29.57 -2.24 8.55
N LEU A 222 -28.98 -3.17 7.77
CA LEU A 222 -29.72 -3.95 6.76
C LEU A 222 -30.81 -4.85 7.36
N LEU A 223 -30.59 -5.42 8.55
CA LEU A 223 -31.57 -6.28 9.21
C LEU A 223 -32.66 -5.48 9.94
N SER A 224 -32.43 -4.21 10.26
CA SER A 224 -33.43 -3.33 10.85
C SER A 224 -34.33 -2.64 9.82
N ASP A 225 -33.87 -2.49 8.57
CA ASP A 225 -34.66 -1.92 7.49
C ASP A 225 -35.66 -2.95 6.88
N ASP A 226 -35.52 -4.23 7.22
CA ASP A 226 -36.39 -5.33 6.77
C ASP A 226 -37.55 -5.65 7.76
N PHE A 227 -37.77 -4.82 8.80
CA PHE A 227 -38.87 -4.93 9.78
C PHE A 227 -39.59 -3.59 9.98
#